data_AF-A0A553MSC6-F1
#
_entry.id   AF-A0A553MSC6-F1
#
_cell.length_a   1.000
_cell.length_b   1.000
_cell.length_c   1.000
_cell.angle_alpha   90.00
_cell.angle_beta   90.00
_cell.angle_gamma   90.00
#
_symmetry.space_group_name_H-M   'P 1'
#
loop_
_entity.id
_entity.type
_entity.pdbx_description
1 polymer ?
#
loop_
_entity_poly.entity_id
_entity_poly.type
_entity_poly.pdbx_seq_one_letter_code
_entity_poly.pdbx_strand_id
1 'polypeptide(L)'
;METRSLCSTSALMSLKNSSVSGTPSTLESISSSVCLGLLQNVYVNISRIMSVGNRLLESGHYATQQIQQISGQLEQEWKAFAAALDERSTLLEMSANFHQKTDQYMSNMDSWCKACGEGDLPSELQDLEDTIHHHQGVYEHITTAYSEVSQDGKSLLDKLQRPLTPGSADSLTASANYSKAVHHVLDIIHEVLHHQRQLENIWQHRKLRLHQRLQLCVFQQDVQQG
;
A
#
# COMPACT_ATOMS: atom_id res chain seq x y z
N MET A 1 6.04 -31.92 -1.18
CA MET A 1 6.05 -32.24 0.26
C MET A 1 6.67 -31.04 0.97
N GLU A 2 6.04 -29.88 1.07
CA GLU A 2 4.80 -29.59 1.80
C GLU A 2 4.71 -30.32 3.14
N THR A 3 5.07 -29.62 4.23
CA THR A 3 4.37 -29.66 5.52
C THR A 3 4.75 -28.44 6.36
N ARG A 4 3.83 -27.46 6.37
CA ARG A 4 3.25 -26.78 7.55
C ARG A 4 4.18 -26.30 8.68
N SER A 5 4.28 -24.97 8.81
CA SER A 5 4.42 -24.29 10.12
C SER A 5 3.39 -23.17 10.25
N LEU A 6 2.11 -23.57 10.22
CA LEU A 6 1.01 -22.78 10.75
C LEU A 6 1.00 -22.94 12.27
N CYS A 7 1.76 -22.14 13.02
CA CYS A 7 1.69 -22.18 14.49
C CYS A 7 2.10 -20.86 15.16
N SER A 8 1.64 -19.70 14.67
CA SER A 8 1.81 -18.45 15.43
C SER A 8 0.61 -17.51 15.44
N THR A 9 -0.42 -17.77 14.64
CA THR A 9 -1.60 -16.87 14.60
C THR A 9 -2.66 -17.18 15.67
N SER A 10 -2.59 -18.33 16.35
CA SER A 10 -3.59 -18.73 17.35
C SER A 10 -3.33 -18.18 18.77
N ALA A 11 -2.14 -17.63 19.05
CA ALA A 11 -1.80 -17.13 20.38
C ALA A 11 -2.27 -15.68 20.63
N LEU A 12 -2.60 -14.93 19.57
CA LEU A 12 -2.97 -13.51 19.67
C LEU A 12 -4.46 -13.24 19.86
N MET A 13 -5.34 -14.26 19.77
CA MET A 13 -6.78 -14.08 20.02
C MET A 13 -7.22 -14.34 21.47
N SER A 14 -6.34 -14.83 22.35
CA SER A 14 -6.71 -15.12 23.75
C SER A 14 -6.52 -13.96 24.73
N LEU A 15 -6.08 -12.78 24.28
CA LEU A 15 -5.98 -11.58 25.13
C LEU A 15 -7.17 -10.61 25.00
N LYS A 16 -8.26 -11.01 24.30
CA LYS A 16 -9.39 -10.11 24.02
C LYS A 16 -10.62 -10.26 24.93
N ASN A 17 -10.57 -11.11 25.96
CA ASN A 17 -11.71 -11.30 26.87
C ASN A 17 -11.31 -11.11 28.34
N SER A 18 -11.25 -9.86 28.79
CA SER A 18 -11.52 -9.46 30.18
C SER A 18 -11.84 -7.97 30.22
N SER A 19 -13.13 -7.67 30.22
CA SER A 19 -13.68 -6.31 30.27
C SER A 19 -13.53 -5.72 31.66
N VAL A 20 -12.84 -4.57 31.80
CA VAL A 20 -13.22 -3.51 32.75
C VAL A 20 -12.95 -2.16 32.10
N SER A 21 -13.96 -1.30 32.18
CA SER A 21 -14.11 0.06 31.68
C SER A 21 -12.85 0.95 31.74
N GLY A 22 -12.47 1.49 30.59
CA GLY A 22 -11.51 2.59 30.44
C GLY A 22 -11.32 2.84 28.95
N THR A 23 -11.42 4.09 28.52
CA THR A 23 -11.33 4.55 27.13
C THR A 23 -10.25 3.83 26.32
N PRO A 24 -10.49 3.44 25.05
CA PRO A 24 -9.49 2.74 24.24
C PRO A 24 -8.30 3.67 24.04
N SER A 25 -7.19 3.36 24.70
CA SER A 25 -5.93 4.06 24.51
C SER A 25 -5.50 3.85 23.05
N THR A 26 -5.12 4.93 22.38
CA THR A 26 -4.58 5.04 21.01
C THR A 26 -3.37 4.15 20.70
N LEU A 27 -2.98 3.25 21.59
CA LEU A 27 -1.83 2.35 21.53
C LEU A 27 -2.14 0.98 20.93
N GLU A 28 -3.42 0.60 20.72
CA GLU A 28 -3.77 -0.70 20.12
C GLU A 28 -3.62 -0.76 18.59
N SER A 29 -3.19 0.32 17.93
CA SER A 29 -3.24 0.44 16.46
C SER A 29 -1.87 0.55 15.75
N ILE A 30 -0.78 0.08 16.34
CA ILE A 30 0.56 0.17 15.70
C ILE A 30 0.96 -1.20 15.19
N SER A 31 0.70 -1.46 13.90
CA SER A 31 1.05 -2.72 13.22
C SER A 31 2.05 -2.47 12.10
N SER A 32 3.33 -2.68 12.38
CA SER A 32 4.34 -3.00 11.37
C SER A 32 5.47 -3.84 12.00
N SER A 33 5.76 -5.00 11.42
CA SER A 33 6.53 -6.11 12.03
C SER A 33 7.96 -5.73 12.49
N VAL A 34 8.61 -4.78 11.82
CA VAL A 34 10.00 -4.38 12.15
C VAL A 34 10.04 -3.27 13.21
N CYS A 35 9.11 -2.31 13.17
CA CYS A 35 9.02 -1.27 14.19
C CYS A 35 8.42 -1.79 15.50
N LEU A 36 7.60 -2.85 15.46
CA LEU A 36 7.04 -3.47 16.66
C LEU A 36 8.14 -3.93 17.63
N GLY A 37 9.22 -4.56 17.13
CA GLY A 37 10.27 -5.12 17.99
C GLY A 37 11.11 -4.06 18.73
N LEU A 38 11.41 -2.93 18.07
CA LEU A 38 12.11 -1.81 18.70
C LEU A 38 11.19 -1.04 19.65
N LEU A 39 9.94 -0.80 19.24
CA LEU A 39 8.93 -0.14 20.06
C LEU A 39 8.60 -0.96 21.31
N GLN A 40 8.53 -2.28 21.23
CA GLN A 40 8.17 -3.14 22.36
C GLN A 40 9.21 -3.07 23.49
N ASN A 41 10.51 -3.04 23.16
CA ASN A 41 11.57 -2.91 24.16
C ASN A 41 11.57 -1.53 24.82
N VAL A 42 11.41 -0.46 24.03
CA VAL A 42 11.37 0.90 24.57
C VAL A 42 10.09 1.14 25.38
N TYR A 43 8.96 0.62 24.92
CA TYR A 43 7.67 0.65 25.62
C TYR A 43 7.77 -0.01 26.99
N VAL A 44 8.27 -1.25 27.06
CA VAL A 44 8.44 -1.98 28.33
C VAL A 44 9.33 -1.22 29.30
N ASN A 45 10.42 -0.61 28.81
CA ASN A 45 11.32 0.19 29.63
C ASN A 45 10.64 1.46 30.17
N ILE A 46 9.90 2.20 29.34
CA ILE A 46 9.19 3.41 29.75
C ILE A 46 8.06 3.07 30.72
N SER A 47 7.26 2.04 30.46
CA SER A 47 6.22 1.56 31.38
C SER A 47 6.79 1.18 32.74
N ARG A 48 7.98 0.58 32.79
CA ARG A 48 8.66 0.24 34.03
C ARG A 48 9.11 1.48 34.80
N ILE A 49 9.68 2.47 34.11
CA ILE A 49 10.11 3.75 34.72
C ILE A 49 8.89 4.49 35.29
N MET A 50 7.79 4.56 34.54
CA MET A 50 6.54 5.18 34.99
C MET A 50 5.95 4.46 36.21
N SER A 51 5.98 3.13 36.23
CA SER A 51 5.53 2.33 37.38
C SER A 51 6.35 2.62 38.64
N VAL A 52 7.68 2.72 38.51
CA VAL A 52 8.56 3.10 39.64
C VAL A 52 8.28 4.53 40.10
N GLY A 53 8.10 5.47 39.15
CA GLY A 53 7.70 6.85 39.44
C GLY A 53 6.42 6.91 40.26
N ASN A 54 5.35 6.25 39.82
CA ASN A 54 4.06 6.22 40.52
C ASN A 54 4.17 5.67 41.95
N ARG A 55 4.93 4.59 42.17
CA ARG A 55 5.15 4.03 43.51
C ARG A 55 5.87 5.02 44.44
N LEU A 56 6.82 5.78 43.92
CA LEU A 56 7.51 6.82 44.70
C LEU A 56 6.55 7.95 45.09
N LEU A 57 5.63 8.32 44.19
CA LEU A 57 4.58 9.31 44.47
C LEU A 57 3.61 8.81 45.55
N GLU A 58 3.13 7.56 45.44
CA GLU A 58 2.25 6.92 46.42
C GLU A 58 2.89 6.81 47.81
N SER A 59 4.21 6.63 47.88
CA SER A 59 4.96 6.55 49.14
C SER A 59 5.19 7.91 49.84
N GLY A 60 4.78 9.03 49.22
CA GLY A 60 5.01 10.37 49.76
C GLY A 60 6.47 10.82 49.71
N HIS A 61 7.24 10.37 48.71
CA HIS A 61 8.66 10.68 48.57
C HIS A 61 8.93 12.20 48.56
N TYR A 62 10.01 12.66 49.18
CA TYR A 62 10.29 14.10 49.34
C TYR A 62 10.38 14.88 48.01
N ALA A 63 10.74 14.19 46.92
CA ALA A 63 10.86 14.75 45.57
C ALA A 63 9.61 14.57 44.69
N THR A 64 8.43 14.36 45.29
CA THR A 64 7.16 14.08 44.57
C THR A 64 6.87 15.04 43.41
N GLN A 65 7.06 16.36 43.59
CA GLN A 65 6.83 17.35 42.52
C GLN A 65 7.76 17.16 41.32
N GLN A 66 9.05 16.90 41.56
CA GLN A 66 10.03 16.67 40.50
C GLN A 66 9.77 15.36 39.76
N ILE A 67 9.41 14.30 40.49
CA ILE A 67 9.06 12.99 39.90
C ILE A 67 7.82 13.13 39.01
N GLN A 68 6.78 13.86 39.45
CA GLN A 68 5.60 14.14 38.63
C GLN A 68 5.94 14.89 37.35
N GLN A 69 6.72 15.97 37.45
CA GLN A 69 7.10 16.78 36.30
C GLN A 69 7.88 15.95 35.26
N ILE A 70 8.91 15.23 35.69
CA ILE A 70 9.75 14.43 34.79
C ILE A 70 8.96 13.26 34.19
N SER A 71 8.13 12.58 34.98
CA SER A 71 7.29 11.47 34.49
C SER A 71 6.27 11.96 33.46
N GLY A 72 5.62 13.10 33.72
CA GLY A 72 4.67 13.72 32.78
C GLY A 72 5.34 14.14 31.48
N GLN A 73 6.52 14.76 31.55
CA GLN A 73 7.30 15.11 30.35
C GLN A 73 7.71 13.87 29.56
N LEU A 74 8.24 12.84 30.24
CA LEU A 74 8.63 11.58 29.59
C LEU A 74 7.45 10.92 28.87
N GLU A 75 6.27 10.92 29.48
CA GLU A 75 5.06 10.36 28.86
C GLU A 75 4.64 11.14 27.61
N GLN A 76 4.70 12.48 27.68
CA GLN A 76 4.37 13.34 26.54
C GLN A 76 5.35 13.12 25.37
N GLU A 77 6.65 13.17 25.64
CA GLU A 77 7.69 12.96 24.63
C GLU A 77 7.62 11.56 24.02
N TRP A 78 7.36 10.54 24.84
CA TRP A 78 7.18 9.17 24.37
C TRP A 78 6.00 9.04 23.42
N LYS A 79 4.84 9.63 23.77
CA LYS A 79 3.65 9.60 22.92
C LYS A 79 3.92 10.30 21.58
N ALA A 80 4.59 11.45 21.59
CA ALA A 80 4.97 12.16 20.38
C ALA A 80 5.93 11.32 19.51
N PHE A 81 6.95 10.72 20.13
CA PHE A 81 7.89 9.83 19.44
C PHE A 81 7.20 8.61 18.82
N ALA A 82 6.34 7.93 19.58
CA ALA A 82 5.62 6.75 19.11
C ALA A 82 4.72 7.10 17.91
N ALA A 83 4.00 8.21 17.96
CA ALA A 83 3.17 8.69 16.85
C ALA A 83 3.99 9.02 15.60
N ALA A 84 5.13 9.72 15.78
CA ALA A 84 6.04 10.03 14.69
C ALA A 84 6.65 8.77 14.03
N LEU A 85 6.99 7.77 14.84
CA LEU A 85 7.52 6.50 14.34
C LEU A 85 6.45 5.69 13.59
N ASP A 86 5.22 5.65 14.09
CA ASP A 86 4.10 5.00 13.42
C ASP A 86 3.80 5.64 12.06
N GLU A 87 3.76 6.98 12.00
CA GLU A 87 3.55 7.71 10.75
C GLU A 87 4.66 7.40 9.73
N ARG A 88 5.92 7.41 10.16
CA ARG A 88 7.06 7.08 9.29
C ARG A 88 7.02 5.62 8.83
N SER A 89 6.62 4.69 9.69
CA SER A 89 6.51 3.27 9.36
C SER A 89 5.46 3.05 8.28
N THR A 90 4.29 3.66 8.47
CA THR A 90 3.21 3.66 7.49
C THR A 90 3.67 4.22 6.15
N LEU A 91 4.40 5.36 6.16
CA LEU A 91 4.92 5.97 4.94
C LEU A 91 5.92 5.08 4.20
N LEU A 92 6.81 4.41 4.94
CA LEU A 92 7.78 3.48 4.37
C LEU A 92 7.12 2.24 3.78
N GLU A 93 6.10 1.70 4.45
CA GLU A 93 5.31 0.57 3.95
C GLU A 93 4.55 0.92 2.67
N MET A 94 3.90 2.09 2.63
CA MET A 94 3.24 2.61 1.43
C MET A 94 4.24 2.78 0.28
N SER A 95 5.43 3.32 0.57
CA SER A 95 6.50 3.44 -0.41
C SER A 95 6.96 2.08 -0.93
N ALA A 96 7.23 1.11 -0.05
CA ALA A 96 7.68 -0.22 -0.44
C ALA A 96 6.66 -0.93 -1.35
N ASN A 97 5.37 -0.88 -0.99
CA ASN A 97 4.29 -1.47 -1.77
C ASN A 97 4.16 -0.81 -3.15
N PHE A 98 4.22 0.52 -3.21
CA PHE A 98 4.16 1.28 -4.47
C PHE A 98 5.30 0.88 -5.42
N HIS A 99 6.55 0.84 -4.92
CA HIS A 99 7.70 0.47 -5.74
C HIS A 99 7.62 -1.00 -6.17
N GLN A 100 7.25 -1.91 -5.27
CA GLN A 100 7.08 -3.33 -5.62
C GLN A 100 6.07 -3.53 -6.75
N LYS A 101 4.90 -2.89 -6.67
CA LYS A 101 3.88 -3.01 -7.73
C LYS A 101 4.32 -2.34 -9.03
N THR A 102 5.06 -1.24 -8.94
CA THR A 102 5.65 -0.57 -10.12
C THR A 102 6.64 -1.50 -10.81
N ASP A 103 7.55 -2.12 -10.07
CA ASP A 103 8.52 -3.08 -10.62
C ASP A 103 7.82 -4.26 -11.27
N GLN A 104 6.76 -4.79 -10.65
CA GLN A 104 5.93 -5.84 -11.23
C GLN A 104 5.27 -5.39 -12.53
N TYR A 105 4.66 -4.20 -12.56
CA TYR A 105 4.05 -3.63 -13.76
C TYR A 105 5.06 -3.50 -14.91
N MET A 106 6.24 -2.93 -14.63
CA MET A 106 7.31 -2.76 -15.63
C MET A 106 7.85 -4.09 -16.12
N SER A 107 8.03 -5.08 -15.24
CA SER A 107 8.54 -6.40 -15.61
C SER A 107 7.60 -7.16 -16.57
N ASN A 108 6.30 -6.88 -16.53
CA ASN A 108 5.31 -7.51 -17.40
C ASN A 108 5.17 -6.81 -18.76
N MET A 109 5.77 -5.63 -18.94
CA MET A 109 5.48 -4.77 -20.09
C MET A 109 5.75 -5.43 -21.44
N ASP A 110 6.90 -6.08 -21.61
CA ASP A 110 7.23 -6.78 -22.86
C ASP A 110 6.25 -7.90 -23.17
N SER A 111 5.79 -8.63 -22.14
CA SER A 111 4.83 -9.72 -22.31
C SER A 111 3.45 -9.19 -22.73
N TRP A 112 3.04 -8.05 -22.18
CA TRP A 112 1.78 -7.39 -22.51
C TRP A 112 1.80 -6.77 -23.90
N CYS A 113 2.91 -6.14 -24.31
CA CYS A 113 3.08 -5.64 -25.68
C CYS A 113 2.82 -6.75 -26.72
N LYS A 114 3.37 -7.94 -26.48
CA LYS A 114 3.16 -9.12 -27.34
C LYS A 114 1.72 -9.59 -27.29
N ALA A 115 1.15 -9.81 -26.11
CA ALA A 115 -0.22 -10.27 -25.96
C ALA A 115 -1.26 -9.31 -26.58
N CYS A 116 -1.03 -8.00 -26.47
CA CYS A 116 -1.90 -6.97 -27.08
C CYS A 116 -1.71 -6.86 -28.60
N GLY A 117 -0.52 -7.10 -29.15
CA GLY A 117 -0.20 -6.77 -30.55
C GLY A 117 -0.03 -7.95 -31.50
N GLU A 118 0.44 -9.11 -31.01
CA GLU A 118 0.94 -10.21 -31.85
C GLU A 118 -0.04 -11.36 -32.03
N GLY A 119 -0.18 -11.82 -33.27
CA GLY A 119 -0.92 -13.03 -33.62
C GLY A 119 -1.80 -12.81 -34.84
N ASP A 120 -2.05 -13.91 -35.53
CA ASP A 120 -2.84 -13.90 -36.76
C ASP A 120 -4.32 -13.63 -36.48
N LEU A 121 -5.04 -13.22 -37.52
CA LEU A 121 -6.50 -13.07 -37.47
C LEU A 121 -7.13 -14.41 -37.88
N PRO A 122 -7.81 -15.12 -36.96
CA PRO A 122 -8.43 -16.39 -37.29
C PRO A 122 -9.45 -16.26 -38.41
N SER A 123 -9.56 -17.31 -39.22
CA SER A 123 -10.54 -17.36 -40.30
C SER A 123 -11.86 -17.98 -39.87
N GLU A 124 -11.81 -18.91 -38.92
CA GLU A 124 -12.96 -19.56 -38.31
C GLU A 124 -13.61 -18.62 -37.28
N LEU A 125 -14.95 -18.57 -37.29
CA LEU A 125 -15.72 -17.64 -36.45
C LEU A 125 -15.49 -17.91 -34.96
N GLN A 126 -15.52 -19.18 -34.55
CA GLN A 126 -15.34 -19.58 -33.16
C GLN A 126 -13.96 -19.16 -32.63
N ASP A 127 -12.89 -19.52 -33.34
CA ASP A 127 -11.51 -19.15 -32.97
C ASP A 127 -11.31 -17.64 -32.90
N LEU A 128 -12.01 -16.89 -33.77
CA LEU A 128 -11.96 -15.42 -33.78
C LEU A 128 -12.64 -14.82 -32.55
N GLU A 129 -13.81 -15.34 -32.17
CA GLU A 129 -14.52 -14.93 -30.95
C GLU A 129 -13.70 -15.23 -29.69
N ASP A 130 -13.09 -16.41 -29.63
CA ASP A 130 -12.20 -16.82 -28.54
C ASP A 130 -10.97 -15.89 -28.45
N THR A 131 -10.39 -15.53 -29.61
CA THR A 131 -9.28 -14.58 -29.69
C THR A 131 -9.69 -13.18 -29.22
N ILE A 132 -10.90 -12.71 -29.58
CA ILE A 132 -11.43 -11.42 -29.12
C ILE A 132 -11.62 -11.43 -27.61
N HIS A 133 -12.19 -12.50 -27.06
CA HIS A 133 -12.41 -12.63 -25.61
C HIS A 133 -11.08 -12.66 -24.85
N HIS A 134 -10.10 -13.45 -25.31
CA HIS A 134 -8.75 -13.46 -24.73
C HIS A 134 -8.09 -12.07 -24.78
N HIS A 135 -8.18 -11.38 -25.92
CA HIS A 135 -7.64 -10.04 -26.10
C HIS A 135 -8.28 -9.00 -25.16
N GLN A 136 -9.58 -9.12 -24.88
CA GLN A 136 -10.26 -8.29 -23.87
C GLN A 136 -9.73 -8.58 -22.46
N GLY A 137 -9.64 -9.86 -22.08
CA GLY A 137 -9.16 -10.27 -20.76
C GLY A 137 -7.72 -9.82 -20.46
N VAL A 138 -6.83 -9.85 -21.46
CA VAL A 138 -5.47 -9.31 -21.32
C VAL A 138 -5.50 -7.82 -20.92
N TYR A 139 -6.36 -7.02 -21.54
CA TYR A 139 -6.43 -5.58 -21.26
C TYR A 139 -7.12 -5.25 -19.94
N GLU A 140 -8.10 -6.05 -19.52
CA GLU A 140 -8.67 -5.95 -18.17
C GLU A 140 -7.61 -6.21 -17.09
N HIS A 141 -6.74 -7.19 -17.31
CA HIS A 141 -5.63 -7.46 -16.40
C HIS A 141 -4.64 -6.29 -16.35
N ILE A 142 -4.25 -5.73 -17.51
CA ILE A 142 -3.35 -4.57 -17.60
C ILE A 142 -3.96 -3.36 -16.87
N THR A 143 -5.23 -3.05 -17.12
CA THR A 143 -5.90 -1.90 -16.51
C THR A 143 -6.07 -2.05 -14.99
N THR A 144 -6.30 -3.28 -14.51
CA THR A 144 -6.30 -3.60 -13.08
C THR A 144 -4.94 -3.31 -12.44
N ALA A 145 -3.85 -3.85 -13.01
CA ALA A 145 -2.51 -3.63 -12.50
C ALA A 145 -2.12 -2.13 -12.51
N TYR A 146 -2.47 -1.41 -13.57
CA TYR A 146 -2.27 0.04 -13.66
C TYR A 146 -3.05 0.80 -12.57
N SER A 147 -4.32 0.43 -12.34
CA SER A 147 -5.17 1.06 -11.32
C SER A 147 -4.58 0.90 -9.92
N GLU A 148 -4.05 -0.28 -9.59
CA GLU A 148 -3.43 -0.54 -8.30
C GLU A 148 -2.17 0.32 -8.08
N VAL A 149 -1.26 0.37 -9.06
CA VAL A 149 -0.05 1.22 -9.00
C VAL A 149 -0.44 2.69 -8.85
N SER A 150 -1.43 3.14 -9.62
CA SER A 150 -1.92 4.53 -9.59
C SER A 150 -2.53 4.90 -8.24
N GLN A 151 -3.32 4.01 -7.65
CA GLN A 151 -3.95 4.22 -6.35
C GLN A 151 -2.93 4.26 -5.22
N ASP A 152 -1.95 3.37 -5.23
CA ASP A 152 -0.87 3.34 -4.23
C ASP A 152 0.00 4.60 -4.35
N GLY A 153 0.37 5.00 -5.57
CA GLY A 153 1.13 6.21 -5.84
C GLY A 153 0.40 7.48 -5.39
N LYS A 154 -0.91 7.57 -5.65
CA LYS A 154 -1.75 8.67 -5.15
C LYS A 154 -1.79 8.71 -3.63
N SER A 155 -2.03 7.57 -2.99
CA SER A 155 -2.10 7.48 -1.53
C SER A 155 -0.77 7.89 -0.88
N LEU A 156 0.35 7.49 -1.49
CA LEU A 156 1.69 7.87 -1.06
C LEU A 156 1.93 9.39 -1.22
N LEU A 157 1.56 9.97 -2.37
CA LEU A 157 1.65 11.41 -2.60
C LEU A 157 0.82 12.21 -1.60
N ASP A 158 -0.41 11.79 -1.33
CA ASP A 158 -1.29 12.45 -0.35
C ASP A 158 -0.66 12.51 1.05
N LYS A 159 0.13 11.50 1.43
CA LYS A 159 0.90 11.49 2.69
C LYS A 159 2.13 12.38 2.62
N LEU A 160 2.91 12.29 1.54
CA LEU A 160 4.15 13.06 1.35
C LEU A 160 3.90 14.57 1.22
N GLN A 161 2.75 14.96 0.66
CA GLN A 161 2.38 16.35 0.37
C GLN A 161 1.55 16.99 1.48
N ARG A 162 1.17 16.26 2.52
CA ARG A 162 0.35 16.79 3.60
C ARG A 162 0.99 18.05 4.18
N PRO A 163 0.29 19.21 4.16
CA PRO A 163 0.85 20.46 4.66
C PRO A 163 1.30 20.31 6.11
N LEU A 164 2.48 20.85 6.41
CA LEU A 164 2.93 21.06 7.78
C LEU A 164 1.99 22.10 8.39
N THR A 165 0.99 21.67 9.15
CA THR A 165 0.12 22.63 9.83
C THR A 165 0.96 23.36 10.89
N PRO A 166 0.81 24.69 11.08
CA PRO A 166 1.60 25.45 12.05
C PRO A 166 1.43 25.01 13.51
N GLY A 167 0.47 24.12 13.81
CA GLY A 167 0.26 23.49 15.11
C GLY A 167 0.77 22.04 15.22
N SER A 168 1.37 21.46 14.18
CA SER A 168 1.99 20.13 14.21
C SER A 168 3.51 20.18 14.30
N ALA A 169 4.08 21.32 14.73
CA ALA A 169 5.51 21.48 15.00
C ALA A 169 6.04 20.47 16.06
N ASP A 170 5.13 19.83 16.80
CA ASP A 170 5.44 18.79 17.78
C ASP A 170 5.55 17.37 17.16
N SER A 171 5.18 17.19 15.88
CA SER A 171 5.44 15.92 15.19
C SER A 171 6.88 15.90 14.69
N LEU A 172 7.71 15.03 15.25
CA LEU A 172 9.12 14.85 14.85
C LEU A 172 9.30 14.55 13.35
N THR A 173 8.25 14.15 12.65
CA THR A 173 8.20 13.92 11.19
C THR A 173 7.86 15.18 10.37
N ALA A 174 7.27 16.21 10.98
CA ALA A 174 6.84 17.43 10.31
C ALA A 174 8.02 18.29 9.82
N SER A 175 9.24 18.09 10.34
CA SER A 175 10.42 18.82 9.84
C SER A 175 11.01 18.23 8.55
N ALA A 176 10.53 17.08 8.09
CA ALA A 176 11.09 16.41 6.92
C ALA A 176 10.54 17.00 5.62
N ASN A 177 11.41 17.64 4.84
CA ASN A 177 11.06 18.11 3.50
C ASN A 177 11.08 16.93 2.51
N TYR A 178 9.91 16.42 2.17
CA TYR A 178 9.73 15.30 1.24
C TYR A 178 9.71 15.70 -0.24
N SER A 179 10.02 16.95 -0.60
CA SER A 179 9.97 17.44 -1.99
C SER A 179 10.65 16.50 -2.98
N LYS A 180 11.87 16.00 -2.69
CA LYS A 180 12.57 15.05 -3.56
C LYS A 180 11.80 13.75 -3.76
N ALA A 181 11.22 13.20 -2.69
CA ALA A 181 10.43 11.97 -2.76
C ALA A 181 9.14 12.19 -3.56
N VAL A 182 8.47 13.34 -3.38
CA VAL A 182 7.28 13.73 -4.16
C VAL A 182 7.59 13.77 -5.64
N HIS A 183 8.66 14.45 -6.05
CA HIS A 183 9.05 14.53 -7.46
C HIS A 183 9.37 13.14 -8.01
N HIS A 184 10.13 12.34 -7.26
CA HIS A 184 10.48 10.99 -7.70
C HIS A 184 9.24 10.08 -7.90
N VAL A 185 8.29 10.10 -6.96
CA VAL A 185 7.04 9.33 -7.08
C VAL A 185 6.22 9.81 -8.28
N LEU A 186 6.17 11.12 -8.53
CA LEU A 186 5.51 11.68 -9.71
C LEU A 186 6.17 11.22 -11.02
N ASP A 187 7.50 11.22 -11.08
CA ASP A 187 8.23 10.76 -12.27
C ASP A 187 7.89 9.30 -12.60
N ILE A 188 7.87 8.43 -11.58
CA ILE A 188 7.48 7.02 -11.74
C ILE A 188 6.02 6.91 -12.21
N ILE A 189 5.09 7.64 -11.61
CA ILE A 189 3.67 7.61 -12.01
C ILE A 189 3.52 8.05 -13.47
N HIS A 190 4.26 9.08 -13.90
CA HIS A 190 4.25 9.51 -15.29
C HIS A 190 4.83 8.47 -16.24
N GLU A 191 5.88 7.77 -15.83
CA GLU A 191 6.45 6.65 -16.59
C GLU A 191 5.45 5.49 -16.74
N VAL A 192 4.82 5.06 -15.65
CA VAL A 192 3.75 4.04 -15.66
C VAL A 192 2.60 4.46 -16.59
N LEU A 193 2.14 5.72 -16.48
CA LEU A 193 1.09 6.26 -17.35
C LEU A 193 1.50 6.27 -18.82
N HIS A 194 2.77 6.58 -19.11
CA HIS A 194 3.29 6.54 -20.46
C HIS A 194 3.18 5.13 -21.06
N HIS A 195 3.67 4.13 -20.35
CA HIS A 195 3.59 2.73 -20.76
C HIS A 195 2.16 2.22 -20.88
N GLN A 196 1.26 2.62 -19.98
CA GLN A 196 -0.16 2.30 -20.07
C GLN A 196 -0.78 2.80 -21.38
N ARG A 197 -0.47 4.03 -21.80
CA ARG A 197 -0.95 4.60 -23.06
C ARG A 197 -0.38 3.89 -24.28
N GLN A 198 0.86 3.44 -24.21
CA GLN A 198 1.46 2.64 -25.28
C GLN A 198 0.74 1.30 -25.44
N LEU A 199 0.51 0.57 -24.34
CA LEU A 199 -0.25 -0.68 -24.34
C LEU A 199 -1.67 -0.50 -24.86
N GLU A 200 -2.36 0.56 -24.42
CA GLU A 200 -3.68 0.91 -24.92
C GLU A 200 -3.66 1.14 -26.44
N ASN A 201 -2.67 1.86 -26.98
CA ASN A 201 -2.58 2.09 -28.41
C ASN A 201 -2.43 0.78 -29.22
N ILE A 202 -1.52 -0.10 -28.79
CA ILE A 202 -1.29 -1.42 -29.42
C ILE A 202 -2.58 -2.24 -29.39
N TRP A 203 -3.21 -2.31 -28.22
CA TRP A 203 -4.45 -3.05 -28.01
C TRP A 203 -5.60 -2.51 -28.88
N GLN A 204 -5.79 -1.20 -28.94
CA GLN A 204 -6.84 -0.59 -29.77
C GLN A 204 -6.65 -0.89 -31.26
N HIS A 205 -5.40 -0.87 -31.74
CA HIS A 205 -5.10 -1.21 -33.13
C HIS A 205 -5.49 -2.66 -33.46
N ARG A 206 -5.12 -3.61 -32.59
CA ARG A 206 -5.49 -5.01 -32.78
C ARG A 206 -7.00 -5.25 -32.62
N LYS A 207 -7.64 -4.58 -31.65
CA LYS A 207 -9.10 -4.63 -31.47
C LYS A 207 -9.82 -4.30 -32.77
N LEU A 208 -9.43 -3.20 -33.43
CA LEU A 208 -10.03 -2.79 -34.69
C LEU A 208 -9.93 -3.89 -35.75
N ARG A 209 -8.74 -4.48 -35.93
CA ARG A 209 -8.51 -5.55 -36.90
C ARG A 209 -9.35 -6.80 -36.63
N LEU A 210 -9.45 -7.21 -35.37
CA LEU A 210 -10.27 -8.35 -34.96
C LEU A 210 -11.77 -8.10 -35.24
N HIS A 211 -12.28 -6.91 -34.92
CA HIS A 211 -13.68 -6.58 -35.15
C HIS A 211 -14.01 -6.45 -36.64
N GLN A 212 -13.10 -5.90 -37.45
CA GLN A 212 -13.24 -5.90 -38.90
C GLN A 212 -13.29 -7.33 -39.46
N ARG A 213 -12.43 -8.24 -38.95
CA ARG A 213 -12.47 -9.65 -39.35
C ARG A 213 -13.80 -10.30 -38.98
N LEU A 214 -14.33 -10.02 -37.79
CA LEU A 214 -15.60 -10.56 -37.32
C LEU A 214 -16.75 -10.14 -38.23
N GLN A 215 -16.83 -8.85 -38.58
CA GLN A 215 -17.82 -8.33 -39.52
C GLN A 215 -17.76 -9.04 -40.87
N LEU A 216 -16.55 -9.30 -41.40
CA LEU A 216 -16.38 -10.03 -42.66
C LEU A 216 -16.84 -11.49 -42.55
N CYS A 217 -16.52 -12.19 -41.46
CA CYS A 217 -16.94 -13.58 -41.25
C CYS A 217 -18.47 -13.70 -41.16
N VAL A 218 -19.12 -12.81 -40.41
CA VAL A 218 -20.60 -12.78 -40.29
C VAL A 218 -21.25 -12.50 -41.65
N PHE A 219 -20.75 -11.50 -42.39
CA PHE A 219 -21.26 -11.21 -43.73
C PHE A 219 -21.13 -12.40 -44.68
N GLN A 220 -20.01 -13.11 -44.64
CA GLN A 220 -19.80 -14.30 -45.46
C GLN A 220 -20.78 -15.43 -45.13
N GLN A 221 -21.12 -15.61 -43.84
CA GLN A 221 -22.14 -16.57 -43.44
C GLN A 221 -23.54 -16.16 -43.92
N ASP A 222 -23.89 -14.88 -43.79
CA ASP A 222 -25.19 -14.35 -44.21
C ASP A 222 -25.40 -14.55 -45.73
N VAL A 223 -24.37 -14.29 -46.55
CA VAL A 223 -24.42 -14.50 -48.01
C VAL A 223 -24.48 -15.99 -48.38
N GLN A 224 -23.88 -16.88 -47.58
CA GLN A 224 -23.94 -18.32 -47.83
C GLN A 224 -25.29 -18.95 -47.43
N GLN A 225 -26.05 -18.28 -46.55
CA GLN A 225 -27.33 -18.78 -46.01
C GLN A 225 -28.56 -18.15 -46.68
N GLY A 226 -28.42 -17.04 -47.40
CA GLY A 226 -29.48 -16.34 -48.14
C GLY A 226 -29.52 -16.68 -49.63
#